data_AF-A0A645DLE0-F1
#
_entry.id   AF-A0A645DLE0-F1
#
_cell.length_a   1.000
_cell.length_b   1.000
_cell.length_c   1.000
_cell.angle_alpha   90.00
_cell.angle_beta   90.00
_cell.angle_gamma   90.00
#
_symmetry.space_group_name_H-M   'P 1'
#
loop_
_entity.id
_entity.type
_entity.pdbx_description
1 polymer ?
#
loop_
_entity_poly.entity_id
_entity_poly.type
_entity_poly.pdbx_seq_one_letter_code
_entity_poly.pdbx_strand_id
1 'polypeptide(L)'
;MYGFIQPKHTIGRVKSFYGQFGVMVRAFTYIRMHGAEGLRKVSEYAVLNANYLLSKVKDAYVLPYKRVCMHEFVLEGCWADAPEVHALDVAKRLMDYKFHPPTNYFPLIVHEALMIEPTETESKQTLDLFADALLKIAREAHSEPQLLKDAPHDTPVGRLDEVKAAKELVLCCWLPENI
;
A
#
# COMPACT_ATOMS: atom_id res chain seq x y z
N MET A 1 21.13 21.48 33.37
CA MET A 1 21.02 22.42 32.23
C MET A 1 21.29 21.60 30.97
N TYR A 2 20.37 21.60 30.01
CA TYR A 2 20.53 20.86 28.74
C TYR A 2 20.91 21.84 27.62
N GLY A 3 21.82 21.44 26.73
CA GLY A 3 22.33 22.27 25.64
C GLY A 3 22.83 21.44 24.46
N PHE A 4 23.08 22.08 23.33
CA PHE A 4 23.60 21.41 22.13
C PHE A 4 25.08 21.06 22.31
N ILE A 5 25.43 19.83 21.93
CA ILE A 5 26.82 19.34 21.90
C ILE A 5 27.18 18.94 20.47
N GLN A 6 28.40 19.29 20.03
CA GLN A 6 28.96 18.80 18.78
C GLN A 6 29.82 17.56 19.08
N PRO A 7 29.43 16.35 18.62
CA PRO A 7 30.22 15.14 18.88
C PRO A 7 31.60 15.20 18.22
N LYS A 8 32.64 14.67 18.89
CA LYS A 8 34.03 14.61 18.37
C LYS A 8 34.13 13.85 17.04
N HIS A 9 33.36 12.77 16.90
CA HIS A 9 33.31 11.92 15.71
C HIS A 9 32.02 12.15 14.93
N THR A 10 31.81 13.40 14.52
CA THR A 10 30.67 13.81 13.70
C THR A 10 31.02 13.80 12.22
N ILE A 11 30.09 13.34 11.36
CA ILE A 11 30.19 13.50 9.90
C ILE A 11 29.81 14.92 9.44
N GLY A 12 29.43 15.80 10.38
CA GLY A 12 28.92 17.14 10.08
C GLY A 12 27.40 17.17 9.95
N ARG A 13 26.88 18.28 9.41
CA ARG A 13 25.44 18.49 9.22
C ARG A 13 24.98 17.88 7.89
N VAL A 14 23.97 17.02 7.94
CA VAL A 14 23.33 16.42 6.75
C VAL A 14 22.04 17.14 6.34
N LYS A 15 21.56 18.08 7.16
CA LYS A 15 20.34 18.87 6.93
C LYS A 15 20.42 20.21 7.66
N SER A 16 19.61 21.17 7.22
CA SER A 16 19.43 22.44 7.92
C SER A 16 18.74 22.23 9.28
N PHE A 17 19.19 23.01 10.27
CA PHE A 17 18.67 22.97 11.65
C PHE A 17 18.69 21.56 12.26
N TYR A 18 17.57 21.14 12.87
CA TYR A 18 17.42 19.86 13.59
C TYR A 18 16.43 18.92 12.89
N GLY A 19 16.03 19.24 11.66
CA GLY A 19 15.02 18.51 10.89
C GLY A 19 13.59 19.00 11.13
N GLN A 20 12.63 18.13 10.80
CA GLN A 20 11.20 18.45 10.81
C GLN A 20 10.63 18.41 12.23
N PHE A 21 10.80 19.50 12.99
CA PHE A 21 10.40 19.58 14.40
C PHE A 21 8.93 19.21 14.64
N GLY A 22 8.00 19.70 13.80
CA GLY A 22 6.59 19.36 13.91
C GLY A 22 6.29 17.86 13.78
N VAL A 23 7.02 17.14 12.92
CA VAL A 23 6.88 15.68 12.78
C VAL A 23 7.37 14.97 14.04
N MET A 24 8.46 15.45 14.63
CA MET A 24 8.98 14.90 15.90
C MET A 24 7.98 15.09 17.04
N VAL A 25 7.29 16.23 17.11
CA VAL A 25 6.23 16.48 18.11
C VAL A 25 5.08 15.49 17.93
N ARG A 26 4.62 15.22 16.69
CA ARG A 26 3.57 14.23 16.43
C ARG A 26 3.96 12.83 16.91
N ALA A 27 5.17 12.38 16.56
CA ALA A 27 5.69 11.08 17.00
C ALA A 27 5.82 11.00 18.52
N PHE A 28 6.35 12.04 19.17
CA PHE A 28 6.43 12.11 20.63
C PHE A 28 5.05 12.01 21.27
N THR A 29 4.07 12.77 20.77
CA THR A 29 2.70 12.72 21.29
C THR A 29 2.11 11.32 21.15
N TYR A 30 2.24 10.66 20.00
CA TYR A 30 1.77 9.28 19.79
C TYR A 30 2.41 8.32 20.81
N ILE A 31 3.73 8.31 20.93
CA ILE A 31 4.48 7.46 21.88
C ILE A 31 4.02 7.72 23.31
N ARG A 32 3.86 9.00 23.69
CA ARG A 32 3.49 9.40 25.05
C ARG A 32 2.04 9.08 25.38
N MET A 33 1.13 9.16 24.41
CA MET A 33 -0.28 8.82 24.59
C MET A 33 -0.49 7.31 24.75
N HIS A 34 0.19 6.50 23.94
CA HIS A 34 0.07 5.03 24.00
C HIS A 34 0.86 4.41 25.18
N GLY A 35 2.02 4.98 25.52
CA GLY A 35 2.94 4.36 26.48
C GLY A 35 3.45 2.99 26.01
N ALA A 36 4.24 2.31 26.86
CA ALA A 36 4.87 1.04 26.49
C ALA A 36 3.84 -0.07 26.19
N GLU A 37 2.80 -0.19 27.02
CA GLU A 37 1.77 -1.21 26.83
C GLU A 37 0.92 -0.93 25.58
N GLY A 38 0.54 0.33 25.34
CA GLY A 38 -0.25 0.70 24.16
C GLY A 38 0.51 0.45 22.87
N LEU A 39 1.80 0.80 22.81
CA LEU A 39 2.65 0.54 21.64
C LEU A 39 2.81 -0.97 21.37
N ARG A 40 2.86 -1.80 22.42
CA ARG A 40 2.85 -3.25 22.27
C ARG A 40 1.54 -3.73 21.65
N LYS A 41 0.39 -3.27 22.15
CA LYS A 41 -0.93 -3.63 21.60
C LYS A 41 -1.09 -3.19 20.14
N VAL A 42 -0.59 -2.01 19.79
CA VAL A 42 -0.54 -1.52 18.41
C VAL A 42 0.15 -2.56 17.50
N SER A 43 1.35 -3.02 17.87
CA SER A 43 2.05 -4.03 17.08
C SER A 43 1.32 -5.38 17.03
N GLU A 44 0.79 -5.84 18.16
CA GLU A 44 0.05 -7.11 18.24
C GLU A 44 -1.20 -7.09 17.36
N TYR A 45 -1.94 -5.98 17.33
CA TYR A 45 -3.14 -5.81 16.51
C TYR A 45 -2.83 -5.66 15.02
N ALA A 46 -1.75 -4.96 14.64
CA ALA A 46 -1.33 -4.90 13.25
C ALA A 46 -1.00 -6.31 12.71
N VAL A 47 -0.27 -7.12 13.48
CA VAL A 47 0.03 -8.52 13.13
C VAL A 47 -1.23 -9.38 13.08
N LEU A 48 -2.14 -9.21 14.04
CA LEU A 48 -3.41 -9.94 14.07
C LEU A 48 -4.28 -9.61 12.85
N ASN A 49 -4.43 -8.33 12.51
CA ASN A 49 -5.22 -7.87 11.38
C ASN A 49 -4.69 -8.44 10.05
N ALA A 50 -3.37 -8.42 9.86
CA ALA A 50 -2.74 -8.98 8.66
C ALA A 50 -2.98 -10.49 8.52
N ASN A 51 -2.76 -11.26 9.58
CA ASN A 51 -2.98 -12.71 9.55
C ASN A 51 -4.47 -13.07 9.45
N TYR A 52 -5.36 -12.28 10.06
CA TYR A 52 -6.81 -12.43 9.93
C TYR A 52 -7.22 -12.28 8.46
N LEU A 53 -6.82 -11.18 7.83
CA LEU A 53 -7.14 -10.91 6.43
C LEU A 53 -6.52 -11.97 5.50
N LEU A 54 -5.26 -12.34 5.70
CA LEU A 54 -4.60 -13.41 4.94
C LEU A 54 -5.38 -14.73 5.04
N SER A 55 -5.87 -15.09 6.23
CA SER A 55 -6.63 -16.34 6.44
C SER A 55 -7.90 -16.41 5.61
N LYS A 56 -8.48 -15.25 5.26
CA LYS A 56 -9.72 -15.12 4.48
C LYS A 56 -9.49 -15.24 2.97
N VAL A 57 -8.34 -14.80 2.47
CA VAL A 57 -8.09 -14.63 1.03
C VAL A 57 -7.06 -15.59 0.42
N LYS A 58 -6.25 -16.26 1.25
CA LYS A 58 -5.13 -17.14 0.82
C LYS A 58 -5.51 -18.30 -0.11
N ASP A 59 -6.78 -18.68 -0.15
CA ASP A 59 -7.26 -19.79 -0.99
C ASP A 59 -7.76 -19.30 -2.37
N ALA A 60 -8.00 -18.00 -2.52
CA ALA A 60 -8.43 -17.38 -3.79
C ALA A 60 -7.28 -16.74 -4.58
N TYR A 61 -6.16 -16.45 -3.91
CA TYR A 61 -4.96 -15.87 -4.51
C TYR A 61 -3.78 -16.81 -4.33
N VAL A 62 -2.78 -16.72 -5.20
CA VAL A 62 -1.54 -17.47 -5.02
C VAL A 62 -0.76 -16.87 -3.83
N LEU A 63 -0.41 -17.72 -2.86
CA LEU A 63 0.41 -17.37 -1.71
C LEU A 63 1.80 -18.01 -1.85
N PRO A 64 2.83 -17.25 -2.28
CA PRO A 64 4.17 -17.80 -2.52
C PRO A 64 4.85 -18.31 -1.24
N TYR A 65 4.65 -17.59 -0.13
CA TYR A 65 5.32 -17.88 1.15
C TYR A 65 4.31 -18.28 2.22
N LYS A 66 4.18 -19.58 2.47
CA LYS A 66 3.25 -20.14 3.46
C LYS A 66 3.83 -20.06 4.87
N ARG A 67 3.56 -18.95 5.56
CA ARG A 67 3.98 -18.69 6.95
C ARG A 67 2.99 -17.76 7.64
N VAL A 68 3.01 -17.75 8.97
CA VAL A 68 2.43 -16.64 9.74
C VAL A 68 3.20 -15.38 9.35
N CYS A 69 2.46 -14.36 8.94
CA CYS A 69 3.04 -13.08 8.53
C CYS A 69 3.17 -12.14 9.73
N MET A 70 3.87 -11.02 9.55
CA MET A 70 3.92 -9.96 10.57
C MET A 70 2.80 -8.96 10.29
N HIS A 71 3.08 -7.67 10.13
CA HIS A 71 2.08 -6.62 9.92
C HIS A 71 1.54 -6.55 8.49
N GLU A 72 2.14 -7.29 7.56
CA GLU A 72 1.79 -7.31 6.14
C GLU A 72 2.00 -8.71 5.53
N PHE A 73 1.40 -8.96 4.36
CA PHE A 73 1.62 -10.17 3.57
C PHE A 73 1.57 -9.86 2.06
N VAL A 74 2.12 -10.77 1.25
CA VAL A 74 2.19 -10.61 -0.21
C VAL A 74 1.47 -11.78 -0.89
N LEU A 75 0.62 -11.46 -1.85
CA LEU A 75 -0.06 -12.39 -2.75
C LEU A 75 0.39 -12.12 -4.20
N GLU A 76 0.22 -13.10 -5.09
CA GLU A 76 0.30 -12.84 -6.53
C GLU A 76 -1.09 -12.47 -7.05
N GLY A 77 -1.18 -11.34 -7.74
CA GLY A 77 -2.39 -10.83 -8.39
C GLY A 77 -2.62 -11.38 -9.79
N CYS A 78 -2.19 -12.62 -10.04
CA CYS A 78 -2.34 -13.32 -11.32
C CYS A 78 -2.69 -14.79 -11.08
N TRP A 79 -3.30 -15.41 -12.09
CA TRP A 79 -3.73 -16.81 -12.05
C TRP A 79 -3.36 -17.53 -13.33
N ALA A 80 -3.02 -18.82 -13.23
CA ALA A 80 -2.61 -19.62 -14.39
C ALA A 80 -3.73 -19.82 -15.43
N ASP A 81 -4.98 -19.80 -14.98
CA ASP A 81 -6.20 -19.95 -15.77
C ASP A 81 -6.85 -18.61 -16.17
N ALA A 82 -6.28 -17.48 -15.72
CA ALA A 82 -6.63 -16.12 -16.17
C ALA A 82 -5.36 -15.31 -16.48
N PRO A 83 -4.55 -15.75 -17.46
CA PRO A 83 -3.22 -15.18 -17.73
C PRO A 83 -3.23 -13.73 -18.23
N GLU A 84 -4.37 -13.20 -18.67
CA GLU A 84 -4.54 -11.82 -19.11
C GLU A 84 -4.82 -10.82 -17.98
N VAL A 85 -4.99 -11.30 -16.74
CA VAL A 85 -5.24 -10.46 -15.57
C VAL A 85 -3.94 -10.26 -14.79
N HIS A 86 -3.61 -8.99 -14.56
CA HIS A 86 -2.43 -8.56 -13.83
C HIS A 86 -2.78 -7.94 -12.48
N ALA A 87 -1.80 -7.80 -11.59
CA ALA A 87 -1.94 -7.14 -10.30
C ALA A 87 -2.47 -5.71 -10.43
N LEU A 88 -2.07 -4.99 -11.49
CA LEU A 88 -2.60 -3.68 -11.79
C LEU A 88 -4.11 -3.71 -12.03
N ASP A 89 -4.63 -4.74 -12.70
CA ASP A 89 -6.06 -4.86 -12.99
C ASP A 89 -6.87 -5.13 -11.70
N VAL A 90 -6.35 -5.99 -10.82
CA VAL A 90 -6.90 -6.18 -9.46
C VAL A 90 -6.92 -4.85 -8.69
N ALA A 91 -5.84 -4.08 -8.76
CA ALA A 91 -5.73 -2.81 -8.07
C ALA A 91 -6.66 -1.73 -8.63
N LYS A 92 -6.84 -1.64 -9.95
CA LYS A 92 -7.84 -0.75 -10.55
C LYS A 92 -9.25 -1.17 -10.19
N ARG A 93 -9.53 -2.48 -10.18
CA ARG A 93 -10.84 -3.00 -9.81
C ARG A 93 -11.20 -2.73 -8.35
N LEU A 94 -10.25 -2.75 -7.42
CA LEU A 94 -10.47 -2.34 -6.02
C LEU A 94 -11.00 -0.92 -5.88
N MET A 95 -10.65 -0.01 -6.80
CA MET A 95 -11.13 1.39 -6.76
C MET A 95 -12.64 1.48 -7.00
N ASP A 96 -13.22 0.56 -7.78
CA ASP A 96 -14.67 0.48 -7.96
C ASP A 96 -15.39 0.13 -6.66
N TYR A 97 -14.73 -0.66 -5.81
CA TYR A 97 -15.19 -1.01 -4.45
C TYR A 97 -14.85 0.07 -3.40
N LYS A 98 -14.39 1.25 -3.82
CA LYS A 98 -14.00 2.38 -2.96
C LYS A 98 -12.84 2.07 -2.02
N PHE A 99 -12.00 1.09 -2.37
CA PHE A 99 -10.75 0.82 -1.68
C PHE A 99 -9.57 1.40 -2.44
N HIS A 100 -8.64 2.02 -1.71
CA HIS A 100 -7.32 2.29 -2.26
C HIS A 100 -6.58 0.95 -2.41
N PRO A 101 -5.97 0.66 -3.57
CA PRO A 101 -5.24 -0.57 -3.75
C PRO A 101 -4.02 -0.68 -2.81
N PRO A 102 -3.58 -1.90 -2.49
CA PRO A 102 -2.35 -2.14 -1.76
C PRO A 102 -1.11 -1.72 -2.57
N THR A 103 0.07 -1.95 -2.01
CA THR A 103 1.32 -1.77 -2.76
C THR A 103 1.40 -2.84 -3.86
N ASN A 104 1.57 -2.42 -5.10
CA ASN A 104 1.72 -3.31 -6.25
C ASN A 104 3.18 -3.47 -6.66
N TYR A 105 3.50 -4.61 -7.26
CA TYR A 105 4.80 -4.90 -7.90
C TYR A 105 6.00 -4.80 -6.95
N PHE A 106 5.77 -4.90 -5.65
CA PHE A 106 6.81 -4.98 -4.64
C PHE A 106 6.41 -6.00 -3.56
N PRO A 107 7.34 -6.82 -3.04
CA PRO A 107 8.75 -6.92 -3.42
C PRO A 107 8.96 -7.58 -4.79
N LEU A 108 10.06 -7.25 -5.47
CA LEU A 108 10.37 -7.72 -6.84
C LEU A 108 10.57 -9.25 -6.97
N ILE A 109 10.67 -9.96 -5.85
CA ILE A 109 10.85 -11.43 -5.79
C ILE A 109 9.52 -12.20 -5.86
N VAL A 110 8.39 -11.49 -5.91
CA VAL A 110 7.05 -12.06 -6.09
C VAL A 110 6.49 -11.54 -7.41
N HIS A 111 6.03 -12.45 -8.27
CA HIS A 111 5.45 -12.08 -9.55
C HIS A 111 4.07 -11.45 -9.32
N GLU A 112 3.75 -10.37 -10.05
CA GLU A 112 2.47 -9.67 -9.93
C GLU A 112 2.11 -9.39 -8.45
N ALA A 113 3.09 -8.91 -7.68
CA ALA A 113 2.95 -8.77 -6.23
C ALA A 113 1.83 -7.80 -5.82
N LEU A 114 1.00 -8.23 -4.87
CA LEU A 114 0.05 -7.43 -4.11
C LEU A 114 0.43 -7.51 -2.62
N MET A 115 1.08 -6.46 -2.11
CA MET A 115 1.56 -6.38 -0.72
C MET A 115 0.59 -5.58 0.15
N ILE A 116 -0.10 -6.30 1.03
CA ILE A 116 -1.23 -5.80 1.82
C ILE A 116 -0.82 -5.61 3.29
N GLU A 117 -0.97 -4.38 3.79
CA GLU A 117 -0.76 -3.98 5.18
C GLU A 117 -2.02 -3.30 5.73
N PRO A 118 -2.83 -3.97 6.59
CA PRO A 118 -4.04 -3.36 7.13
C PRO A 118 -3.79 -2.42 8.31
N THR A 119 -2.63 -2.49 8.97
CA THR A 119 -2.31 -1.79 10.23
C THR A 119 -3.28 -2.13 11.39
N GLU A 120 -3.06 -1.56 12.56
CA GLU A 120 -3.85 -1.84 13.78
C GLU A 120 -5.15 -1.06 13.87
N THR A 121 -5.25 0.09 13.19
CA THR A 121 -6.37 1.01 13.34
C THR A 121 -7.61 0.60 12.56
N GLU A 122 -7.45 -0.30 11.59
CA GLU A 122 -8.57 -0.79 10.81
C GLU A 122 -9.47 -1.74 11.61
N SER A 123 -10.77 -1.52 11.46
CA SER A 123 -11.77 -2.33 12.15
C SER A 123 -11.91 -3.70 11.48
N LYS A 124 -12.33 -4.71 12.24
CA LYS A 124 -12.69 -6.02 11.67
C LYS A 124 -13.72 -5.90 10.54
N GLN A 125 -14.67 -4.97 10.65
CA GLN A 125 -15.68 -4.73 9.61
C GLN A 125 -15.03 -4.25 8.31
N THR A 126 -14.05 -3.33 8.38
CA THR A 126 -13.29 -2.90 7.21
C THR A 126 -12.51 -4.06 6.60
N LEU A 127 -11.85 -4.87 7.44
CA LEU A 127 -11.10 -6.04 6.97
C LEU A 127 -11.99 -7.06 6.26
N ASP A 128 -13.19 -7.30 6.78
CA ASP A 128 -14.18 -8.19 6.15
C ASP A 128 -14.64 -7.65 4.80
N LEU A 129 -14.99 -6.36 4.72
CA LEU A 129 -15.40 -5.71 3.47
C LEU A 129 -14.28 -5.74 2.42
N PHE A 130 -13.03 -5.53 2.85
CA PHE A 130 -11.88 -5.61 1.95
C PHE A 130 -11.60 -7.04 1.49
N ALA A 131 -11.71 -8.02 2.39
CA ALA A 131 -11.61 -9.44 2.03
C ALA A 131 -12.69 -9.85 1.02
N ASP A 132 -13.95 -9.44 1.24
CA ASP A 132 -15.06 -9.75 0.36
C ASP A 132 -14.87 -9.12 -1.03
N ALA A 133 -14.34 -7.89 -1.09
CA ALA A 133 -13.95 -7.25 -2.34
C ALA A 133 -12.86 -8.04 -3.07
N LEU A 134 -11.77 -8.41 -2.40
CA LEU A 134 -10.69 -9.22 -2.99
C LEU A 134 -11.21 -10.57 -3.49
N LEU A 135 -11.99 -11.29 -2.69
CA LEU A 135 -12.58 -12.57 -3.08
C LEU A 135 -13.52 -12.44 -4.29
N LYS A 136 -14.26 -11.33 -4.38
CA LYS A 136 -15.11 -11.05 -5.53
C LYS A 136 -14.29 -10.74 -6.77
N ILE A 137 -13.24 -9.94 -6.64
CA ILE A 137 -12.33 -9.61 -7.74
C ILE A 137 -11.62 -10.87 -8.25
N ALA A 138 -11.16 -11.76 -7.36
CA ALA A 138 -10.60 -13.05 -7.77
C ALA A 138 -11.61 -13.85 -8.62
N ARG A 139 -12.88 -13.95 -8.20
CA ARG A 139 -13.92 -14.61 -9.02
C ARG A 139 -14.12 -13.92 -10.36
N GLU A 140 -14.23 -12.59 -10.37
CA GLU A 140 -14.38 -11.78 -11.58
C GLU A 140 -13.19 -11.95 -12.52
N ALA A 141 -11.96 -12.16 -12.01
CA ALA A 141 -10.78 -12.42 -12.83
C ALA A 141 -10.92 -13.70 -13.66
N HIS A 142 -11.57 -14.75 -13.14
CA HIS A 142 -11.78 -16.00 -13.86
C HIS A 142 -13.03 -15.96 -14.77
N SER A 143 -14.11 -15.30 -14.34
CA SER A 143 -15.39 -15.33 -15.08
C SER A 143 -15.55 -14.20 -16.08
N GLU A 144 -15.05 -13.00 -15.75
CA GLU A 144 -15.22 -11.77 -16.51
C GLU A 144 -13.92 -10.91 -16.52
N PRO A 145 -12.78 -11.44 -17.02
CA PRO A 145 -11.49 -10.75 -16.98
C PRO A 145 -11.51 -9.30 -17.51
N GLN A 146 -12.32 -9.06 -18.55
CA GLN A 146 -12.44 -7.75 -19.20
C GLN A 146 -12.95 -6.67 -18.22
N LEU A 147 -13.77 -7.04 -17.24
CA LEU A 147 -14.25 -6.14 -16.20
C LEU A 147 -13.10 -5.57 -15.35
N LEU A 148 -12.05 -6.36 -15.10
CA LEU A 148 -10.88 -5.87 -14.35
C LEU A 148 -9.99 -4.98 -15.23
N LYS A 149 -9.87 -5.32 -16.51
CA LYS A 149 -9.04 -4.59 -17.48
C LYS A 149 -9.61 -3.22 -17.82
N ASP A 150 -10.93 -3.09 -17.86
CA ASP A 150 -11.61 -1.82 -18.13
C ASP A 150 -11.79 -0.96 -16.87
N ALA A 151 -11.57 -1.53 -15.68
CA ALA A 151 -11.57 -0.78 -14.44
C ALA A 151 -10.46 0.30 -14.41
N PRO A 152 -10.67 1.43 -13.70
CA PRO A 152 -11.84 1.75 -12.88
C PRO A 152 -12.99 2.38 -13.69
N HIS A 153 -14.23 2.17 -13.21
CA HIS A 153 -15.47 2.62 -13.85
C HIS A 153 -16.11 3.82 -13.13
N ASP A 154 -15.96 3.90 -11.81
CA ASP A 154 -16.66 4.90 -11.00
C ASP A 154 -15.79 6.12 -10.62
N THR A 155 -14.51 6.09 -10.96
CA THR A 155 -13.59 7.17 -10.60
C THR A 155 -13.75 8.37 -11.55
N PRO A 156 -13.37 9.59 -11.13
CA PRO A 156 -13.47 10.77 -11.98
C PRO A 156 -12.70 10.67 -13.31
N VAL A 157 -11.67 9.84 -13.33
CA VAL A 157 -10.86 9.51 -14.51
C VAL A 157 -10.60 8.01 -14.54
N GLY A 158 -10.52 7.44 -15.74
CA GLY A 158 -10.17 6.03 -15.97
C GLY A 158 -8.66 5.80 -15.97
N ARG A 159 -8.21 4.75 -16.67
CA ARG A 159 -6.78 4.49 -16.90
C ARG A 159 -6.17 5.62 -17.72
N LEU A 160 -5.00 6.09 -17.27
CA LEU A 160 -4.24 7.12 -17.96
C LEU A 160 -3.28 6.49 -18.96
N ASP A 161 -2.98 7.19 -20.04
CA ASP A 161 -2.00 6.77 -21.03
C ASP A 161 -0.57 7.05 -20.54
N GLU A 162 -0.01 6.08 -19.82
CA GLU A 162 1.34 6.17 -19.25
C GLU A 162 2.42 6.22 -20.34
N VAL A 163 2.20 5.56 -21.48
CA VAL A 163 3.15 5.55 -22.61
C VAL A 163 3.22 6.93 -23.23
N LYS A 164 2.07 7.55 -23.49
CA LYS A 164 2.01 8.93 -23.98
C LYS A 164 2.61 9.90 -22.95
N ALA A 165 2.25 9.78 -21.67
CA ALA A 165 2.80 10.66 -20.64
C ALA A 165 4.34 10.57 -20.55
N ALA A 166 4.92 9.38 -20.72
CA ALA A 166 6.37 9.20 -20.73
C ALA A 166 7.05 9.72 -22.01
N LYS A 167 6.38 9.65 -23.17
CA LYS A 167 6.92 10.08 -24.46
C LYS A 167 6.70 11.55 -24.78
N GLU A 168 5.56 12.10 -24.36
CA GLU A 168 5.08 13.46 -24.63
C GLU A 168 4.83 14.18 -23.30
N LEU A 169 5.91 14.45 -22.56
CA LEU A 169 5.85 15.09 -21.25
C LEU A 169 5.31 16.53 -21.34
N VAL A 170 4.05 16.71 -20.94
CA VAL A 170 3.46 18.03 -20.71
C VAL A 170 3.55 18.36 -19.22
N LEU A 171 4.60 19.08 -18.85
CA LEU A 171 4.78 19.55 -17.48
C LEU A 171 4.13 20.94 -17.38
N CYS A 172 3.11 21.07 -16.53
CA CYS A 172 2.39 22.33 -16.26
C CYS A 172 3.23 23.29 -15.42
N CYS A 173 4.46 23.55 -15.85
CA CYS A 173 5.39 24.55 -15.32
C CYS A 173 6.21 25.07 -16.50
N TRP A 174 5.56 25.72 -17.46
CA TRP A 174 6.26 26.40 -18.53
C TRP A 174 6.04 27.92 -18.41
N LEU A 175 7.13 28.67 -18.35
CA LEU A 175 7.19 29.99 -18.95
C LEU A 175 7.98 29.85 -20.27
N PRO A 176 7.45 30.30 -21.41
CA PRO A 176 8.29 30.57 -22.57
C PRO A 176 9.26 31.66 -22.16
N GLU A 177 10.54 31.48 -22.43
CA GLU A 177 11.40 32.63 -22.68
C GLU A 177 11.01 33.20 -24.04
N ASN A 178 10.14 34.22 -24.01
CA ASN A 178 10.08 35.35 -24.94
C ASN A 178 9.10 36.40 -24.38
N ILE A 179 9.56 37.23 -23.44
CA ILE A 179 9.10 38.63 -23.28
C ILE A 179 10.31 39.51 -23.50
#